data_AF-A0A7J9VMD2-F1
#
_entry.id   AF-A0A7J9VMD2-F1
#
_cell.length_a   1.000
_cell.length_b   1.000
_cell.length_c   1.000
_cell.angle_alpha   90.00
_cell.angle_beta   90.00
_cell.angle_gamma   90.00
#
_symmetry.space_group_name_H-M   'P 1'
#
loop_
_entity.id
_entity.type
_entity.pdbx_description
1 polymer ?
#
loop_
_entity_poly.entity_id
_entity_poly.type
_entity_poly.pdbx_seq_one_letter_code
_entity_poly.pdbx_strand_id
1 'polypeptide(L)' 'MSERWFYCLVHHRPEPQEGCKPADRLGPYISEAEAARALEKVKERNEAWDNDPRWNDLT' A
#
# COMPACT_ATOMS: atom_id res chain seq x y z
N MET A 1 -3.08 2.55 -22.74
CA MET A 1 -2.31 3.32 -21.74
C MET A 1 -2.82 2.94 -20.37
N SER A 2 -2.14 2.04 -19.67
CA SER A 2 -2.53 1.66 -18.30
C SER A 2 -1.89 2.66 -17.35
N GLU A 3 -2.60 3.76 -17.05
CA GLU A 3 -2.17 4.68 -16.01
C GLU A 3 -2.10 3.92 -14.68
N ARG A 4 -0.88 3.77 -14.15
CA ARG A 4 -0.61 3.12 -12.88
C ARG A 4 -0.48 4.18 -11.81
N TRP A 5 -1.26 4.03 -10.76
CA TRP A 5 -1.25 4.90 -9.60
C TRP A 5 -0.43 4.27 -8.49
N PHE A 6 0.27 5.11 -7.74
CA PHE A 6 1.10 4.68 -6.62
C PHE A 6 0.81 5.58 -5.43
N TYR A 7 0.94 5.05 -4.22
CA TYR A 7 0.89 5.88 -3.02
C TYR A 7 2.30 6.20 -2.55
N CYS A 8 2.68 7.47 -2.56
CA CYS A 8 3.99 7.90 -2.10
C CYS A 8 4.02 7.96 -0.56
N LEU A 9 5.00 7.28 0.05
CA LEU A 9 5.21 7.24 1.49
C LEU A 9 5.89 8.50 2.04
N VAL A 10 6.49 9.32 1.17
CA VAL A 10 7.17 10.58 1.57
C VAL A 10 6.19 11.74 1.58
N HIS A 11 5.37 11.88 0.54
CA HIS A 11 4.38 12.97 0.41
C HIS A 11 2.98 12.57 0.92
N HIS A 12 2.78 11.31 1.31
CA HIS A 12 1.52 10.78 1.83
C HIS A 12 0.31 11.01 0.90
N ARG A 13 0.52 10.88 -0.41
CA ARG A 13 -0.51 11.11 -1.43
C ARG A 13 -0.38 10.16 -2.63
N PRO A 14 -1.46 9.94 -3.39
CA PRO A 14 -1.39 9.28 -4.69
C PRO A 14 -0.53 10.06 -5.68
N GLU A 15 0.31 9.37 -6.43
CA GLU A 15 1.14 9.91 -7.50
C GLU A 15 1.10 8.97 -8.73
N PRO A 16 1.18 9.51 -9.95
CA PRO A 16 1.35 8.69 -11.15
C PRO A 16 2.74 8.04 -11.18
N GLN A 17 2.95 7.12 -12.13
CA GLN A 17 4.19 6.34 -12.25
C GLN A 17 5.49 7.18 -12.31
N GLU A 18 5.41 8.42 -12.80
CA GLU A 18 6.53 9.38 -12.93
C GLU A 18 6.86 10.14 -11.63
N GLY A 19 6.18 9.83 -10.52
CA GLY A 19 6.42 10.44 -9.21
C GLY A 19 7.69 9.96 -8.50
N CYS A 20 7.61 9.79 -7.18
CA CYS A 20 8.76 9.39 -6.36
C CYS A 20 9.38 8.03 -6.71
N LYS A 21 10.58 7.78 -6.16
CA LYS A 21 11.37 6.56 -6.39
C LYS A 21 10.54 5.29 -6.10
N PRO A 22 10.83 4.16 -6.78
CA PRO A 22 10.14 2.90 -6.54
C PRO A 22 10.18 2.37 -5.11
N ALA A 23 11.24 2.69 -4.37
CA ALA A 23 11.39 2.27 -2.96
C ALA A 23 10.42 2.99 -2.02
N ASP A 24 9.98 4.20 -2.38
CA ASP A 24 9.20 5.08 -1.52
C ASP A 24 7.71 5.09 -1.91
N ARG A 25 7.24 4.06 -2.64
CA ARG A 25 5.88 4.00 -3.16
C ARG A 25 5.24 2.63 -3.02
N LEU A 26 3.95 2.60 -2.70
CA LEU A 26 3.12 1.41 -2.67
C LEU A 26 2.31 1.31 -3.97
N GLY A 27 2.19 0.11 -4.54
CA GLY A 27 1.45 -0.13 -5.77
C GLY A 27 2.16 -1.12 -6.70
N PRO A 28 1.70 -1.28 -7.95
CA PRO A 28 0.78 -0.42 -8.70
C PRO A 28 -0.70 -0.62 -8.35
N TYR A 29 -1.45 0.49 -8.33
CA TYR A 29 -2.90 0.52 -8.21
C TYR A 29 -3.56 0.92 -9.54
N ILE A 30 -4.78 0.44 -9.75
CA ILE A 30 -5.57 0.67 -10.97
C ILE A 30 -6.19 2.08 -11.04
N SER A 31 -6.28 2.80 -9.93
CA SER A 31 -6.83 4.16 -9.87
C SER A 31 -6.22 4.98 -8.74
N GLU A 32 -6.36 6.30 -8.82
CA GLU A 32 -5.95 7.24 -7.78
C GLU A 32 -6.66 6.93 -6.44
N ALA A 33 -7.97 6.65 -6.50
CA ALA A 33 -8.77 6.31 -5.33
C ALA A 33 -8.29 5.01 -4.66
N GLU A 34 -7.88 4.01 -5.44
CA GLU A 34 -7.25 2.79 -4.93
C GLU A 34 -5.91 3.08 -4.24
N ALA A 35 -5.10 3.96 -4.82
CA ALA A 35 -3.84 4.40 -4.22
C ALA A 35 -4.07 5.20 -2.94
N ALA A 36 -5.11 6.04 -2.86
CA ALA A 36 -5.45 6.79 -1.65
C ALA A 36 -5.76 5.88 -0.45
N ARG A 37 -6.33 4.68 -0.71
CA ARG A 37 -6.59 3.66 0.30
C ARG A 37 -5.42 2.70 0.54
N ALA A 38 -4.24 2.97 -0.01
CA ALA A 38 -3.08 2.08 0.15
C ALA A 38 -2.75 1.81 1.63
N LEU A 39 -2.80 2.84 2.47
CA LEU A 39 -2.51 2.73 3.90
C LEU A 39 -3.56 1.91 4.65
N GLU A 40 -4.84 2.03 4.29
CA GLU A 40 -5.93 1.23 4.86
C GLU A 40 -5.70 -0.26 4.56
N LYS A 41 -5.39 -0.61 3.30
CA LYS A 41 -5.06 -2.00 2.92
C LYS A 41 -3.80 -2.54 3.61
N VAL A 42 -2.82 -1.69 3.88
CA VAL A 42 -1.62 -2.08 4.65
C VAL A 42 -2.02 -2.37 6.09
N LYS A 43 -2.82 -1.50 6.70
CA LYS A 43 -3.32 -1.67 8.06
C LYS A 43 -4.12 -2.96 8.20
N GLU A 44 -5.09 -3.21 7.33
CA GLU A 44 -5.90 -4.45 7.33
C GLU A 44 -5.03 -5.70 7.22
N ARG A 45 -4.01 -5.70 6.36
CA ARG A 45 -3.07 -6.83 6.26
C ARG A 45 -2.21 -7.01 7.49
N ASN A 46 -1.74 -5.92 8.09
CA ASN A 46 -0.96 -5.99 9.32
C ASN A 46 -1.82 -6.55 10.46
N GLU A 47 -3.05 -6.08 10.62
CA GLU A 47 -4.00 -6.60 11.61
C GLU A 47 -4.32 -8.08 11.38
N ALA A 48 -4.50 -8.49 10.12
CA ALA A 48 -4.71 -9.91 9.79
C ALA A 48 -3.48 -10.77 10.13
N TRP A 49 -2.27 -10.25 9.91
CA TRP A 49 -1.02 -10.92 10.26
C TRP A 49 -0.84 -11.04 11.78
N ASP A 50 -1.12 -9.96 12.53
CA ASP A 50 -0.99 -9.91 13.99
C ASP A 50 -1.98 -10.84 14.71
N ASN A 51 -3.05 -11.27 14.03
CA ASN A 51 -4.04 -12.22 14.57
C ASN A 51 -3.92 -13.62 13.96
N ASP A 52 -2.95 -13.88 13.08
CA ASP A 52 -2.80 -15.19 12.44
C ASP A 52 -2.20 -16.20 13.44
N PRO A 53 -2.93 -17.27 13.82
CA PRO A 53 -2.44 -18.28 14.77
C PRO A 53 -1.27 -19.11 14.22
N ARG A 54 -1.03 -19.09 12.90
CA ARG A 54 0.15 -19.73 12.30
C ARG A 54 1.45 -19.00 12.64
N TRP A 55 1.38 -17.70 12.90
CA TRP A 55 2.53 -16.84 13.13
C TRP A 55 2.61 -16.32 14.57
N ASN A 56 1.46 -16.19 15.24
CA ASN A 56 1.35 -15.83 16.65
C ASN A 56 1.14 -17.10 17.47
N ASP A 57 2.18 -17.96 17.49
CA ASP A 57 2.24 -19.15 18.35
C ASP A 57 2.26 -18.67 19.82
N LEU A 58 1.07 -18.35 20.33
CA LEU A 58 0.82 -18.04 21.73
C LEU A 58 0.89 -19.36 22.49
N THR A 59 2.10 -19.77 22.85
CA THR A 59 2.34 -20.88 23.79
C THR A 59 1.66 -20.63 25.12
#